data_AF-A0A2Z3HTP0-F1
#
_entry.id   AF-A0A2Z3HTP0-F1
#
_cell.length_a   1.000
_cell.length_b   1.000
_cell.length_c   1.000
_cell.angle_alpha   90.00
_cell.angle_beta   90.00
_cell.angle_gamma   90.00
#
_symmetry.space_group_name_H-M   'P 1'
#
loop_
_entity.id
_entity.type
_entity.pdbx_description
1 polymer ?
#
loop_
_entity_poly.entity_id
_entity_poly.type
_entity_poly.pdbx_seq_one_letter_code
_entity_poly.pdbx_strand_id
1 'polypeptide(L)'
;MISDLYPVLPVVALCLFLAAIAAPVFLPRLADLPGRLWPLPLVASVLFFLWSLHALAEGGLGGVWAEHVRNAWGNQVWFDLLMAVGLAWVLLLPRIKRAGMRPLPWLLAVAATGCIGLYLMLARCLYLEQRRSGAA
;
A
#
# COMPACT_ATOMS: atom_id res chain seq x y z
N MET A 1 3.05 25.61 -5.95
CA MET A 1 1.95 24.86 -6.61
C MET A 1 1.84 23.42 -6.13
N ILE A 2 2.92 22.61 -6.06
CA ILE A 2 2.88 21.29 -5.37
C ILE A 2 3.18 21.42 -3.87
N SER A 3 4.12 22.30 -3.48
CA SER A 3 4.42 22.63 -2.09
C SER A 3 3.20 23.07 -1.27
N ASP A 4 2.22 23.70 -1.93
CA ASP A 4 0.97 24.15 -1.31
C ASP A 4 0.09 22.97 -0.85
N LEU A 5 0.36 21.76 -1.35
CA LEU A 5 -0.35 20.53 -0.95
C LEU A 5 0.21 19.94 0.35
N TYR A 6 1.47 20.23 0.72
CA TYR A 6 2.15 19.56 1.85
C TYR A 6 1.40 19.66 3.18
N PRO A 7 0.78 20.81 3.54
CA PRO A 7 -0.03 20.91 4.76
C PRO A 7 -1.33 20.09 4.72
N VAL A 8 -1.88 19.85 3.52
CA VAL A 8 -3.22 19.27 3.33
C VAL A 8 -3.16 17.76 3.13
N LEU A 9 -2.10 17.26 2.48
CA LEU A 9 -1.95 15.84 2.16
C LEU A 9 -2.04 14.90 3.38
N PRO A 10 -1.49 15.22 4.57
CA PRO A 10 -1.68 14.38 5.75
C PRO A 10 -3.14 14.25 6.18
N VAL A 11 -3.93 15.33 6.06
CA VAL A 11 -5.36 15.33 6.39
C VAL A 11 -6.13 14.48 5.37
N VAL A 12 -5.83 14.63 4.08
CA VAL A 12 -6.41 13.81 3.02
C VAL A 12 -6.09 12.33 3.26
N ALA A 13 -4.83 12.00 3.56
CA ALA A 13 -4.40 10.65 3.85
C ALA A 13 -5.12 10.06 5.07
N LEU A 14 -5.29 10.85 6.14
CA LEU A 14 -6.05 10.45 7.32
C LEU A 14 -7.52 10.15 6.98
N CYS A 15 -8.19 11.03 6.22
CA CYS A 15 -9.57 10.81 5.79
C CYS A 15 -9.71 9.54 4.95
N LEU A 16 -8.80 9.31 4.00
CA LEU A 16 -8.78 8.10 3.17
C LEU A 16 -8.53 6.84 4.00
N PHE A 17 -7.60 6.89 4.96
CA PHE A 17 -7.33 5.81 5.89
C PHE A 17 -8.55 5.46 6.73
N LEU A 18 -9.17 6.45 7.37
CA LEU A 18 -10.37 6.27 8.19
C LEU A 18 -11.51 5.67 7.37
N ALA A 19 -11.74 6.18 6.15
CA ALA A 19 -12.73 5.62 5.25
C ALA A 19 -12.41 4.15 4.89
N ALA A 20 -11.14 3.84 4.58
CA ALA A 20 -10.72 2.49 4.19
C ALA A 20 -10.89 1.46 5.33
N ILE A 21 -10.62 1.83 6.59
CA ILE A 21 -10.76 0.91 7.73
C ILE A 21 -12.20 0.85 8.26
N ALA A 22 -12.95 1.95 8.21
CA ALA A 22 -14.30 2.02 8.75
C ALA A 22 -15.34 1.45 7.78
N ALA A 23 -15.19 1.68 6.47
CA ALA A 23 -16.18 1.25 5.49
C ALA A 23 -16.48 -0.26 5.54
N PRO A 24 -15.50 -1.18 5.66
CA PRO A 24 -15.78 -2.60 5.83
C PRO A 24 -16.55 -2.97 7.11
N VAL A 25 -16.36 -2.19 8.19
CA VAL A 25 -17.05 -2.40 9.48
C VAL A 25 -18.51 -2.00 9.38
N PHE A 26 -18.80 -0.85 8.76
CA PHE A 26 -20.16 -0.30 8.66
C PHE A 26 -20.92 -0.78 7.42
N LEU A 27 -20.22 -1.26 6.40
CA LEU A 27 -20.77 -1.82 5.18
C LEU A 27 -20.19 -3.23 4.97
N PRO A 28 -20.70 -4.27 5.68
CA PRO A 28 -20.12 -5.62 5.70
C PRO A 28 -19.97 -6.25 4.31
N ARG A 29 -20.79 -5.84 3.34
CA ARG A 29 -20.65 -6.20 1.92
C ARG A 29 -19.28 -5.84 1.30
N LEU A 30 -18.51 -4.97 1.96
CA LEU A 30 -17.15 -4.57 1.56
C LEU A 30 -16.06 -5.32 2.34
N ALA A 31 -16.40 -6.01 3.43
CA ALA A 31 -15.44 -6.77 4.26
C ALA A 31 -14.87 -7.97 3.51
N ASP A 32 -15.72 -8.64 2.75
CA ASP A 32 -15.28 -9.61 1.75
C ASP A 32 -14.82 -8.86 0.52
N LEU A 33 -13.62 -8.27 0.55
CA LEU A 33 -13.03 -7.53 -0.59
C LEU A 33 -13.15 -8.39 -1.86
N PRO A 34 -14.14 -8.13 -2.72
CA PRO A 34 -14.42 -9.01 -3.83
C PRO A 34 -13.34 -8.78 -4.87
N GLY A 35 -13.01 -9.83 -5.64
CA GLY A 35 -11.98 -9.73 -6.67
C GLY A 35 -12.18 -8.53 -7.61
N ARG A 36 -13.44 -8.11 -7.85
CA ARG A 36 -13.81 -6.95 -8.68
C ARG A 36 -13.27 -5.60 -8.18
N LEU A 37 -12.87 -5.48 -6.92
CA LEU A 37 -12.26 -4.27 -6.36
C LEU A 37 -10.74 -4.18 -6.58
N TRP A 38 -10.12 -5.08 -7.34
CA TRP A 38 -8.71 -5.00 -7.69
C TRP A 38 -8.22 -3.64 -8.24
N PRO A 39 -9.03 -2.80 -8.93
CA PRO A 39 -8.55 -1.50 -9.39
C PRO A 39 -8.23 -0.53 -8.25
N LEU A 40 -8.88 -0.66 -7.07
CA LEU A 40 -8.66 0.24 -5.94
C LEU A 40 -7.21 0.20 -5.42
N PRO A 41 -6.66 -0.96 -5.01
CA PRO A 41 -5.26 -1.04 -4.60
C PRO A 41 -4.30 -0.75 -5.77
N LEU A 42 -4.68 -1.00 -7.03
CA LEU A 42 -3.85 -0.60 -8.17
C LEU A 42 -3.72 0.92 -8.27
N VAL A 43 -4.84 1.65 -8.22
CA VAL A 43 -4.84 3.12 -8.27
C VAL A 43 -4.08 3.69 -7.09
N ALA A 44 -4.28 3.15 -5.88
CA ALA A 44 -3.50 3.55 -4.69
C ALA A 44 -2.00 3.34 -4.89
N SER A 45 -1.60 2.18 -5.45
CA SER A 45 -0.20 1.88 -5.77
C SER A 45 0.38 2.87 -6.79
N VAL A 46 -0.36 3.20 -7.85
CA VAL A 46 0.10 4.11 -8.90
C VAL A 46 0.22 5.54 -8.37
N LEU A 47 -0.79 6.03 -7.67
CA LEU A 47 -0.76 7.38 -7.09
C LEU A 47 0.38 7.52 -6.08
N PHE A 48 0.57 6.52 -5.21
CA PHE A 48 1.66 6.55 -4.25
C PHE A 48 3.03 6.43 -4.93
N PHE A 49 3.17 5.60 -5.98
CA PHE A 49 4.40 5.51 -6.76
C PHE A 49 4.75 6.85 -7.43
N LEU A 50 3.78 7.53 -8.04
CA LEU A 50 4.00 8.85 -8.64
C LEU A 50 4.43 9.89 -7.60
N TRP A 51 3.81 9.86 -6.42
CA TRP A 51 4.22 10.72 -5.31
C TRP A 51 5.64 10.39 -4.83
N SER A 52 5.99 9.11 -4.70
CA SER A 52 7.33 8.68 -4.32
C SER A 52 8.39 9.08 -5.35
N LEU A 53 8.08 9.04 -6.65
CA LEU A 53 8.97 9.56 -7.69
C LEU A 53 9.20 11.07 -7.54
N HIS A 54 8.15 11.82 -7.25
CA HIS A 54 8.26 13.25 -6.98
C HIS A 54 9.12 13.53 -5.74
N ALA A 55 8.86 12.86 -4.62
CA ALA A 55 9.67 12.99 -3.40
C ALA A 55 11.13 12.62 -3.63
N LEU A 56 11.39 11.58 -4.44
CA LEU A 56 12.74 11.18 -4.82
C LEU A 56 13.42 12.23 -5.72
N ALA A 57 12.68 12.86 -6.62
CA ALA A 57 13.21 13.94 -7.46
C ALA A 57 13.58 15.19 -6.64
N GLU A 58 12.85 15.48 -5.55
CA GLU A 58 13.15 16.61 -4.67
C GLU A 58 14.26 16.32 -3.66
N GLY A 59 14.22 15.16 -2.99
CA GLY A 59 15.13 14.84 -1.87
C GLY A 59 16.27 13.88 -2.22
N GLY A 60 16.24 13.25 -3.39
CA GLY A 60 17.15 12.16 -3.75
C GLY A 60 17.00 10.93 -2.83
N LEU A 61 17.83 9.91 -3.05
CA LEU A 61 17.85 8.72 -2.18
C LEU A 61 18.30 9.05 -0.76
N GLY A 62 19.17 10.06 -0.60
CA GLY A 62 19.63 10.55 0.70
C GLY A 62 18.52 11.15 1.55
N GLY A 63 17.53 11.82 0.92
CA GLY A 63 16.37 12.38 1.60
C GLY A 63 15.54 11.34 2.34
N VAL A 64 15.42 10.13 1.78
CA VAL A 64 14.73 9.02 2.45
C VAL A 64 15.39 8.71 3.79
N TRP A 65 16.71 8.53 3.83
CA TRP A 65 17.39 8.19 5.08
C TRP A 65 17.39 9.37 6.07
N ALA A 66 17.61 10.58 5.57
CA ALA A 66 17.66 11.79 6.38
C ALA A 66 16.35 12.01 7.17
N GLU A 67 15.18 11.79 6.55
CA GLU A 67 13.89 11.96 7.24
C GLU A 67 13.69 10.96 8.39
N HIS A 68 14.18 9.73 8.25
CA HIS A 68 13.99 8.71 9.28
C HIS A 68 14.93 8.90 10.48
N VAL A 69 16.11 9.51 10.31
CA VAL A 69 17.07 9.74 11.41
C VAL A 69 16.99 11.13 12.01
N ARG A 70 16.11 12.02 11.48
CA ARG A 70 16.04 13.43 11.87
C ARG A 70 15.68 13.64 13.35
N ASN A 71 14.82 12.79 13.91
CA ASN A 71 14.37 12.85 15.31
C ASN A 71 13.60 11.57 15.69
N ALA A 72 13.14 11.51 16.94
CA ALA A 72 12.35 10.39 17.46
C ALA A 72 11.05 10.12 16.68
N TRP A 73 10.37 11.16 16.17
CA TRP A 73 9.18 10.98 15.33
C TRP A 73 9.51 10.38 13.96
N GLY A 74 10.64 10.75 13.36
CA GLY A 74 11.14 10.11 12.13
C GLY A 74 11.36 8.61 12.31
N ASN A 75 12.01 8.22 13.41
CA ASN A 75 12.19 6.81 13.78
C ASN A 75 10.85 6.11 14.02
N GLN A 76 9.94 6.73 14.77
CA GLN A 76 8.61 6.18 15.06
C GLN A 76 7.84 5.87 13.77
N VAL A 77 7.79 6.83 12.83
CA VAL A 77 7.13 6.64 11.53
C VAL A 77 7.79 5.50 10.75
N TRP A 78 9.12 5.41 10.76
CA TRP A 78 9.83 4.30 10.11
C TRP A 78 9.42 2.93 10.67
N PHE A 79 9.42 2.80 11.99
CA PHE A 79 9.04 1.56 12.66
C PHE A 79 7.59 1.19 12.38
N ASP A 80 6.67 2.15 12.45
CA ASP A 80 5.25 1.93 12.17
C ASP A 80 5.04 1.40 10.75
N LEU A 81 5.75 1.99 9.76
CA LEU A 81 5.69 1.54 8.37
C LEU A 81 6.24 0.11 8.19
N LEU A 82 7.42 -0.18 8.75
CA LEU A 82 8.01 -1.52 8.64
C LEU A 82 7.16 -2.59 9.32
N MET A 83 6.62 -2.29 10.51
CA MET A 83 5.75 -3.20 11.26
C MET A 83 4.42 -3.44 10.52
N ALA A 84 3.80 -2.38 10.00
CA ALA A 84 2.56 -2.49 9.24
C ALA A 84 2.74 -3.29 7.94
N VAL A 85 3.80 -3.03 7.17
CA VAL A 85 4.12 -3.78 5.95
C VAL A 85 4.45 -5.24 6.28
N GLY A 86 5.24 -5.49 7.32
CA GLY A 86 5.58 -6.85 7.77
C GLY A 86 4.35 -7.65 8.19
N LEU A 87 3.46 -7.04 8.98
CA LEU A 87 2.19 -7.65 9.39
C LEU A 87 1.30 -7.95 8.18
N ALA A 88 1.12 -6.97 7.29
CA ALA A 88 0.31 -7.15 6.08
C ALA A 88 0.89 -8.23 5.16
N TRP A 89 2.21 -8.31 5.00
CA TRP A 89 2.88 -9.37 4.26
C TRP A 89 2.54 -10.76 4.82
N VAL A 90 2.69 -10.95 6.13
CA VAL A 90 2.41 -12.23 6.80
C VAL A 90 0.95 -12.64 6.60
N LEU A 91 0.02 -11.70 6.73
CA LEU A 91 -1.42 -11.95 6.55
C LEU A 91 -1.82 -12.21 5.09
N LEU A 92 -1.20 -11.52 4.12
CA LEU A 92 -1.50 -11.68 2.70
C LEU A 92 -0.80 -12.88 2.06
N LEU A 93 0.34 -13.32 2.60
CA LEU A 93 1.11 -14.45 2.08
C LEU A 93 0.29 -15.72 1.78
N PRO A 94 -0.57 -16.23 2.70
CA PRO A 94 -1.40 -17.40 2.39
C PRO A 94 -2.42 -17.11 1.29
N ARG A 95 -2.96 -15.88 1.21
CA ARG A 95 -3.94 -15.48 0.19
C ARG A 95 -3.33 -15.44 -1.21
N ILE A 96 -2.16 -14.81 -1.37
CA ILE A 96 -1.47 -14.74 -2.67
C ILE A 96 -1.06 -16.13 -3.16
N LYS A 97 -0.66 -17.03 -2.24
CA LYS A 97 -0.34 -18.43 -2.57
C LYS A 97 -1.57 -19.16 -3.10
N ARG A 98 -2.73 -19.02 -2.43
CA ARG A 98 -4.02 -19.57 -2.91
C ARG A 98 -4.41 -18.99 -4.27
N ALA A 99 -4.16 -17.72 -4.52
CA ALA A 99 -4.36 -17.08 -5.82
C ALA A 99 -3.39 -17.55 -6.92
N GLY A 100 -2.42 -18.43 -6.60
CA GLY A 100 -1.46 -19.00 -7.55
C GLY A 100 -0.25 -18.09 -7.82
N MET A 101 -0.01 -17.08 -6.99
CA MET A 101 1.14 -16.18 -7.14
C MET A 101 2.39 -16.82 -6.53
N ARG A 102 3.54 -16.65 -7.20
CA ARG A 102 4.86 -17.01 -6.65
C ARG A 102 5.28 -15.93 -5.63
N PRO A 103 5.54 -16.25 -4.34
CA PRO A 103 5.80 -15.21 -3.34
C PRO A 103 7.08 -14.40 -3.55
N LEU A 104 8.16 -15.02 -4.04
CA LEU A 104 9.49 -14.40 -4.03
C LEU A 104 9.58 -13.09 -4.84
N PRO A 105 9.07 -12.98 -6.08
CA PRO A 105 9.05 -11.70 -6.80
C PRO A 105 8.31 -10.59 -6.05
N TRP A 106 7.22 -10.93 -5.36
CA TRP A 106 6.44 -9.97 -4.59
C TRP A 106 7.12 -9.56 -3.29
N LEU A 107 7.84 -10.49 -2.64
CA LEU A 107 8.67 -10.16 -1.49
C LEU A 107 9.73 -9.13 -1.87
N LEU A 108 10.41 -9.33 -3.00
CA LEU A 108 11.40 -8.37 -3.50
C LEU A 108 10.77 -7.01 -3.81
N ALA A 109 9.60 -7.00 -4.46
CA ALA A 109 8.89 -5.75 -4.75
C ALA A 109 8.48 -5.00 -3.47
N VAL A 110 7.93 -5.71 -2.47
CA VAL A 110 7.53 -5.13 -1.18
C VAL A 110 8.76 -4.65 -0.38
N ALA A 111 9.83 -5.44 -0.33
CA ALA A 111 11.05 -5.04 0.36
C ALA A 111 11.71 -3.80 -0.26
N ALA A 112 11.67 -3.69 -1.59
CA ALA A 112 12.26 -2.56 -2.31
C ALA A 112 11.40 -1.28 -2.27
N THR A 113 10.07 -1.40 -2.17
CA THR A 113 9.14 -0.27 -2.40
C THR A 113 8.09 -0.07 -1.29
N GLY A 114 8.14 -0.88 -0.23
CA GLY A 114 7.19 -0.84 0.88
C GLY A 114 5.74 -1.05 0.43
N CYS A 115 4.88 -0.10 0.80
CA CYS A 115 3.44 -0.17 0.54
C CYS A 115 3.10 -0.16 -0.96
N ILE A 116 3.94 0.39 -1.83
CA ILE A 116 3.69 0.39 -3.30
C ILE A 116 3.62 -1.05 -3.80
N GLY A 117 4.67 -1.84 -3.55
CA GLY A 117 4.71 -3.25 -3.92
C GLY A 117 3.60 -4.06 -3.24
N LEU A 118 3.25 -3.71 -1.99
CA LEU A 118 2.19 -4.38 -1.23
C LEU A 118 0.80 -4.16 -1.86
N TYR A 119 0.48 -2.92 -2.24
CA TYR A 119 -0.76 -2.58 -2.93
C TYR A 119 -0.81 -3.22 -4.32
N LEU A 120 0.30 -3.20 -5.08
CA LEU A 120 0.37 -3.87 -6.38
C LEU A 120 0.17 -5.40 -6.26
N MET A 121 0.75 -6.01 -5.23
CA MET A 121 0.57 -7.43 -4.92
C MET A 121 -0.89 -7.74 -4.60
N LEU A 122 -1.54 -6.93 -3.76
CA LEU A 122 -2.96 -7.09 -3.43
C LEU A 122 -3.85 -6.94 -4.67
N ALA A 123 -3.59 -5.93 -5.51
CA ALA A 123 -4.31 -5.73 -6.76
C ALA A 123 -4.20 -6.95 -7.68
N ARG A 124 -3.00 -7.50 -7.85
CA ARG A 124 -2.80 -8.72 -8.64
C ARG A 124 -3.54 -9.92 -8.05
N CYS A 125 -3.52 -10.07 -6.73
CA CYS A 125 -4.22 -11.15 -6.03
C CYS A 125 -5.73 -11.08 -6.31
N LEU A 126 -6.34 -9.92 -6.08
CA LEU A 126 -7.78 -9.70 -6.30
C LEU A 126 -8.18 -9.91 -7.77
N TYR A 127 -7.35 -9.45 -8.72
CA TYR A 127 -7.59 -9.68 -10.15
C TYR A 127 -7.63 -11.18 -10.49
N LEU A 128 -6.70 -11.96 -9.94
CA LEU A 128 -6.63 -13.40 -10.17
C LEU A 128 -7.81 -14.15 -9.53
N GLU A 129 -8.20 -13.74 -8.31
CA GLU A 129 -9.39 -14.25 -7.64
C GLU A 129 -10.65 -13.97 -8.47
N GLN A 130 -10.83 -12.74 -8.98
CA GLN A 130 -11.95 -12.39 -9.84
C GLN A 130 -12.02 -13.26 -11.10
N ARG A 131 -10.88 -13.45 -11.77
CA ARG A 131 -10.83 -14.24 -13.01
C ARG A 131 -11.18 -15.70 -12.80
N ARG A 132 -10.86 -16.27 -11.64
CA ARG A 132 -11.25 -17.64 -11.29
C ARG A 132 -12.73 -17.74 -10.99
N SER A 133 -13.30 -16.77 -10.27
CA SER A 133 -14.73 -16.72 -9.99
C SER A 133 -15.60 -16.51 -11.23
N GLY A 134 -15.09 -15.84 -12.28
CA GLY A 134 -15.80 -15.67 -13.55
C GLY A 134 -15.56 -16.78 -14.58
N ALA A 135 -14.71 -17.77 -14.27
CA ALA A 135 -14.45 -18.94 -15.11
C ALA A 135 -15.14 -20.22 -14.59
N ALA A 136 -15.85 -20.11 -13.45
CA ALA A 136 -16.75 -21.11 -12.89
C ALA A 136 -18.20 -20.72 -13.24
#